data_AF-F8JR57-F1
#
_entry.id   AF-F8JR57-F1
#
_cell.length_a   1.000
_cell.length_b   1.000
_cell.length_c   1.000
_cell.angle_alpha   90.00
_cell.angle_beta   90.00
_cell.angle_gamma   90.00
#
_symmetry.space_group_name_H-M   'P 1'
#
loop_
_entity.id
_entity.type
_entity.pdbx_description
1 polymer ?
#
loop_
_entity_poly.entity_id
_entity_poly.type
_entity_poly.pdbx_seq_one_letter_code
_entity_poly.pdbx_strand_id
1 'polypeptide(L)'
;MARIPMPAVNSRRSTFRSAASLVIAVLGLCLGLGAPARAAAHTWPDRLFVTYDNGHGGIMRRVLLCHPSGGSYPDPGAACARLDELHGPVGPVPHGTVCSMLYGGPQRAWVDGRWRGVDVHENFSRRNGCEIDRWRLMEPVLPHQNAAGRHAAPAPDTAGQAEADPAEPAPGSRRAVRRPDPLPMPGVMEPSGVPGQAAAVPSAVPEHTATVHRPDDDRDHDQVHDSDWPFGD
;
A
#
# COMPACT_ATOMS: atom_id res chain seq x y z
N MET A 1 -11.08 -41.11 8.63
CA MET A 1 -11.20 -40.89 10.09
C MET A 1 -11.11 -42.25 10.77
N ALA A 2 -9.89 -42.72 11.05
CA ALA A 2 -9.62 -44.02 11.68
C ALA A 2 -9.28 -43.80 13.16
N ARG A 3 -10.07 -44.40 14.05
CA ARG A 3 -9.89 -44.33 15.50
C ARG A 3 -8.70 -45.21 15.88
N ILE A 4 -7.64 -44.60 16.42
CA ILE A 4 -6.49 -45.31 16.98
C ILE A 4 -6.91 -45.87 18.36
N PRO A 5 -6.85 -47.19 18.59
CA PRO A 5 -7.09 -47.76 19.91
C PRO A 5 -5.88 -47.50 20.81
N MET A 6 -6.09 -46.83 21.94
CA MET A 6 -5.08 -46.65 22.98
C MET A 6 -4.85 -47.96 23.74
N PRO A 7 -3.59 -48.28 24.11
CA PRO A 7 -3.28 -49.45 24.92
C PRO A 7 -3.77 -49.29 26.37
N ALA A 8 -4.29 -50.39 26.91
CA ALA A 8 -4.79 -50.53 28.27
C ALA A 8 -3.68 -50.26 29.31
N VAL A 9 -3.89 -49.26 30.18
CA VAL A 9 -3.03 -49.02 31.34
C VAL A 9 -3.54 -49.87 32.50
N ASN A 10 -2.76 -50.90 32.87
CA ASN A 10 -3.09 -51.82 33.95
C ASN A 10 -2.59 -51.29 35.30
N SER A 11 -3.56 -50.97 36.15
CA SER A 11 -3.58 -50.91 37.62
C SER A 11 -2.32 -51.33 38.39
N ARG A 12 -1.79 -50.42 39.21
CA ARG A 12 -1.51 -50.73 40.62
C ARG A 12 -2.02 -49.61 41.53
N ARG A 13 -2.97 -50.01 42.37
CA ARG A 13 -3.63 -49.25 43.43
C ARG A 13 -2.57 -48.90 44.49
N SER A 14 -2.39 -47.62 44.80
CA SER A 14 -1.81 -47.21 46.08
C SER A 14 -2.83 -46.36 46.81
N THR A 15 -3.49 -47.01 47.75
CA THR A 15 -4.44 -46.45 48.70
C THR A 15 -3.69 -45.59 49.71
N PHE A 16 -3.95 -44.28 49.72
CA PHE A 16 -3.82 -43.50 50.96
C PHE A 16 -5.10 -42.69 51.15
N ARG A 17 -5.96 -43.23 52.01
CA ARG A 17 -7.19 -42.60 52.48
C ARG A 17 -6.81 -41.49 53.46
N SER A 18 -7.34 -40.31 53.17
CA SER A 18 -7.68 -39.16 54.03
C SER A 18 -7.33 -39.22 55.52
N ALA A 19 -6.64 -38.18 56.01
CA ALA A 19 -6.88 -37.59 57.33
C ALA A 19 -6.31 -36.16 57.41
N ALA A 20 -7.02 -35.29 58.14
CA ALA A 20 -6.56 -34.01 58.69
C ALA A 20 -6.61 -32.75 57.79
N SER A 21 -7.82 -32.40 57.34
CA SER A 21 -8.29 -31.01 57.41
C SER A 21 -8.32 -30.56 58.88
N LEU A 22 -7.33 -29.79 59.37
CA LEU A 22 -7.50 -28.78 60.45
C LEU A 22 -6.22 -27.96 60.76
N VAL A 23 -5.61 -27.29 59.78
CA VAL A 23 -4.64 -26.20 60.05
C VAL A 23 -4.96 -25.01 59.13
N ILE A 24 -6.23 -24.58 59.16
CA ILE A 24 -6.73 -23.35 58.53
C ILE A 24 -7.24 -22.46 59.65
N ALA A 25 -6.35 -22.00 60.51
CA ALA A 25 -6.59 -20.92 61.46
C ALA A 25 -5.23 -20.49 62.01
N VAL A 26 -4.98 -19.19 62.14
CA VAL A 26 -3.82 -18.55 62.83
C VAL A 26 -2.65 -18.05 61.95
N LEU A 27 -2.53 -18.36 60.66
CA LEU A 27 -1.57 -17.65 59.75
C LEU A 27 -2.25 -16.70 58.75
N GLY A 28 -3.40 -16.13 59.12
CA GLY A 28 -4.24 -15.30 58.25
C GLY A 28 -4.23 -13.79 58.54
N LEU A 29 -3.25 -13.28 59.31
CA LEU A 29 -3.31 -11.92 59.89
C LEU A 29 -2.22 -10.94 59.42
N CYS A 30 -1.45 -11.26 58.37
CA CYS A 30 -0.55 -10.29 57.73
C CYS A 30 -0.66 -10.29 56.19
N LEU A 31 -1.83 -10.59 55.64
CA LEU A 31 -2.15 -10.32 54.23
C LEU A 31 -2.61 -8.86 54.10
N GLY A 32 -1.66 -7.94 54.30
CA GLY A 32 -1.85 -6.52 54.03
C GLY A 32 -2.30 -6.30 52.59
N LEU A 33 -3.18 -5.32 52.43
CA LEU A 33 -3.80 -4.90 51.17
C LEU A 33 -2.75 -4.50 50.12
N GLY A 34 -2.21 -5.47 49.41
CA GLY A 34 -1.59 -5.24 48.11
C GLY A 34 -2.70 -5.13 47.08
N ALA A 35 -3.33 -3.95 46.95
CA ALA A 35 -4.05 -3.64 45.73
C ALA A 35 -3.07 -3.91 44.58
N PRO A 36 -3.43 -4.68 43.53
CA PRO A 36 -2.57 -4.74 42.36
C PRO A 36 -2.44 -3.30 41.91
N ALA A 37 -1.24 -2.73 42.00
CA ALA A 37 -0.93 -1.53 41.27
C ALA A 37 -1.23 -1.89 39.82
N ARG A 38 -2.40 -1.46 39.31
CA ARG A 38 -2.61 -1.33 37.89
C ARG A 38 -1.45 -0.43 37.50
N ALA A 39 -0.40 -1.03 36.94
CA ALA A 39 0.55 -0.27 36.17
C ALA A 39 -0.35 0.54 35.24
N ALA A 40 -0.42 1.85 35.47
CA ALA A 40 -0.81 2.75 34.43
C ALA A 40 0.25 2.46 33.37
N ALA A 41 -0.09 1.60 32.41
CA ALA A 41 0.68 1.50 31.20
C ALA A 41 0.82 2.96 30.78
N HIS A 42 2.05 3.43 30.67
CA HIS A 42 2.29 4.67 29.96
C HIS A 42 1.80 4.38 28.54
N THR A 43 0.51 4.59 28.31
CA THR A 43 -0.11 4.55 27.01
C THR A 43 0.30 5.86 26.39
N TRP A 44 1.56 5.92 25.97
CA TRP A 44 1.95 6.93 25.01
C TRP A 44 0.96 6.78 23.86
N PRO A 45 0.19 7.84 23.54
CA PRO A 45 -0.72 7.75 22.42
C PRO A 45 0.10 7.38 21.19
N ASP A 46 -0.42 6.46 20.39
CA ASP A 46 0.18 6.16 19.10
C ASP A 46 0.17 7.46 18.31
N ARG A 47 1.36 8.00 18.05
CA ARG A 47 1.53 9.32 17.46
C ARG A 47 2.43 9.18 16.25
N LEU A 48 1.84 9.45 15.10
CA LEU A 48 2.55 9.45 13.82
C LEU A 48 2.53 10.85 13.23
N PHE A 49 3.64 11.21 12.61
CA PHE A 49 3.80 12.38 11.78
C PHE A 49 3.88 11.89 10.33
N VAL A 50 2.87 12.22 9.54
CA VAL A 50 2.82 11.86 8.13
C VAL A 50 3.16 13.08 7.31
N THR A 51 4.30 13.05 6.65
CA THR A 51 4.74 14.06 5.69
C THR A 51 4.47 13.53 4.29
N TYR A 52 3.76 14.29 3.47
CA TYR A 52 3.43 13.95 2.09
C TYR A 52 3.99 15.03 1.15
N ASP A 53 4.85 14.61 0.24
CA ASP A 53 5.36 15.41 -0.87
C ASP A 53 4.52 15.05 -2.12
N ASN A 54 3.82 16.03 -2.66
CA ASN A 54 2.96 15.86 -3.82
C ASN A 54 3.75 15.72 -5.14
N GLY A 55 5.07 15.88 -5.12
CA GLY A 55 5.96 15.78 -6.28
C GLY A 55 5.92 16.99 -7.22
N HIS A 56 5.26 18.08 -6.80
CA HIS A 56 5.09 19.33 -7.53
C HIS A 56 5.44 20.55 -6.67
N GLY A 57 6.34 20.37 -5.70
CA GLY A 57 6.80 21.43 -4.78
C GLY A 57 5.90 21.66 -3.56
N GLY A 58 4.80 20.93 -3.41
CA GLY A 58 3.93 20.99 -2.25
C GLY A 58 4.23 19.90 -1.24
N ILE A 59 4.59 20.28 -0.02
CA ILE A 59 4.80 19.37 1.10
C ILE A 59 3.79 19.69 2.21
N MET A 60 3.11 18.66 2.71
CA MET A 60 2.15 18.74 3.80
C MET A 60 2.58 17.80 4.92
N ARG A 61 2.56 18.24 6.17
CA ARG A 61 2.77 17.40 7.35
C ARG A 61 1.52 17.39 8.23
N ARG A 62 1.06 16.19 8.59
CA ARG A 62 -0.07 15.98 9.49
C ARG A 62 0.31 15.12 10.68
N VAL A 63 -0.40 15.31 11.77
CA VAL A 63 -0.28 14.50 12.98
C VAL A 63 -1.48 13.55 13.02
N LEU A 64 -1.21 12.27 13.18
CA LEU A 64 -2.21 11.24 13.44
C LEU A 64 -2.00 10.73 14.86
N LEU A 65 -3.03 10.84 15.69
CA LEU A 65 -3.09 10.22 16.99
C LEU A 65 -4.03 9.02 16.90
N CYS A 66 -3.63 7.88 17.45
CA CYS A 66 -4.47 6.69 17.60
C CYS A 66 -4.50 6.26 19.08
N HIS A 67 -5.59 5.61 19.48
CA HIS A 67 -5.85 5.18 20.86
C HIS A 67 -5.77 6.30 21.92
N PRO A 68 -6.56 7.39 21.81
CA PRO A 68 -7.73 7.59 20.93
C PRO A 68 -7.41 8.30 19.59
N SER A 69 -8.29 8.14 18.60
CA SER A 69 -8.14 8.74 17.27
C SER A 69 -8.25 10.28 17.29
N GLY A 70 -7.30 10.99 16.71
CA GLY A 70 -7.32 12.45 16.61
C GLY A 70 -6.13 13.03 15.83
N GLY A 71 -5.84 14.32 16.05
CA GLY A 71 -4.78 15.05 15.36
C GLY A 71 -5.30 15.89 14.17
N SER A 72 -4.42 16.21 13.23
CA SER A 72 -4.72 17.06 12.06
C SER A 72 -5.06 16.27 10.79
N TYR A 73 -5.32 14.96 10.91
CA TYR A 73 -5.80 14.13 9.81
C TYR A 73 -7.26 14.46 9.44
N PRO A 74 -7.64 14.42 8.15
CA PRO A 74 -9.02 14.66 7.74
C PRO A 74 -10.02 13.65 8.32
N ASP A 75 -9.62 12.37 8.34
CA ASP A 75 -10.36 11.28 8.96
C ASP A 75 -9.38 10.43 9.79
N PRO A 76 -9.14 10.81 11.05
CA PRO A 76 -8.22 10.08 11.91
C PRO A 76 -8.78 8.71 12.28
N GLY A 77 -10.11 8.53 12.33
CA GLY A 77 -10.75 7.25 12.67
C GLY A 77 -10.46 6.19 11.60
N ALA A 78 -10.70 6.51 10.33
CA ALA A 78 -10.42 5.59 9.23
C ALA A 78 -8.92 5.29 9.08
N ALA A 79 -8.06 6.30 9.26
CA ALA A 79 -6.61 6.12 9.23
C ALA A 79 -6.13 5.19 10.35
N CYS A 80 -6.60 5.38 11.58
CA CYS A 80 -6.25 4.51 12.71
C CYS A 80 -6.76 3.08 12.52
N ALA A 81 -8.02 2.90 12.10
CA ALA A 81 -8.58 1.57 11.84
C ALA A 81 -7.74 0.80 10.82
N ARG A 82 -7.28 1.48 9.76
CA ARG A 82 -6.41 0.86 8.77
C ARG A 82 -5.06 0.44 9.35
N LEU A 83 -4.43 1.29 10.15
CA LEU A 83 -3.17 0.95 10.81
C LEU A 83 -3.33 -0.20 11.78
N ASP A 84 -4.48 -0.31 12.46
CA ASP A 84 -4.78 -1.45 13.33
C ASP A 84 -4.89 -2.76 12.56
N GLU A 85 -5.54 -2.78 11.39
CA GLU A 85 -5.59 -3.95 10.50
C GLU A 85 -4.19 -4.40 10.05
N LEU A 86 -3.33 -3.42 9.74
CA LEU A 86 -1.96 -3.64 9.29
C LEU A 86 -0.97 -3.90 10.44
N HIS A 87 -1.42 -3.72 11.69
CA HIS A 87 -0.59 -3.72 12.89
C HIS A 87 0.49 -2.63 12.91
N GLY A 88 0.28 -1.55 12.16
CA GLY A 88 1.17 -0.38 12.05
C GLY A 88 1.47 -0.01 10.61
N PRO A 89 2.32 1.01 10.39
CA PRO A 89 2.82 1.35 9.06
C PRO A 89 3.59 0.18 8.46
N VAL A 90 3.33 -0.13 7.19
CA VAL A 90 4.00 -1.23 6.49
C VAL A 90 5.45 -0.85 6.16
N GLY A 91 6.37 -1.75 6.52
CA GLY A 91 7.81 -1.60 6.28
C GLY A 91 8.20 -1.70 4.80
N PRO A 92 9.48 -1.55 4.47
CA PRO A 92 9.96 -1.47 3.09
C PRO A 92 9.74 -2.77 2.31
N VAL A 93 9.69 -2.66 0.97
CA VAL A 93 9.69 -3.84 0.09
C VAL A 93 10.99 -4.61 0.31
N PRO A 94 10.95 -5.93 0.56
CA PRO A 94 12.15 -6.73 0.76
C PRO A 94 13.12 -6.64 -0.42
N HIS A 95 14.41 -6.59 -0.12
CA HIS A 95 15.45 -6.57 -1.15
C HIS A 95 15.36 -7.82 -2.04
N GLY A 96 15.61 -7.65 -3.34
CA GLY A 96 15.53 -8.73 -4.32
C GLY A 96 14.12 -9.10 -4.77
N THR A 97 13.08 -8.42 -4.27
CA THR A 97 11.72 -8.59 -4.78
C THR A 97 11.67 -8.16 -6.26
N VAL A 98 11.16 -9.05 -7.12
CA VAL A 98 10.95 -8.73 -8.54
C VAL A 98 9.69 -7.86 -8.66
N CYS A 99 9.88 -6.61 -9.08
CA CYS A 99 8.82 -5.63 -9.20
C CYS A 99 8.66 -5.18 -10.65
N SER A 100 7.43 -4.89 -11.07
CA SER A 100 7.22 -4.27 -12.39
C SER A 100 7.82 -2.87 -12.42
N MET A 101 8.29 -2.43 -13.59
CA MET A 101 8.85 -1.09 -13.80
C MET A 101 7.76 -0.02 -14.01
N LEU A 102 6.55 -0.25 -13.48
CA LEU A 102 5.46 0.70 -13.57
C LEU A 102 5.75 1.90 -12.67
N TYR A 103 5.89 3.07 -13.26
CA TYR A 103 6.06 4.32 -12.52
C TYR A 103 4.71 4.94 -12.19
N GLY A 104 4.43 5.13 -10.90
CA GLY A 104 3.16 5.65 -10.38
C GLY A 104 3.16 7.15 -10.13
N GLY A 105 4.32 7.81 -10.22
CA GLY A 105 4.47 9.26 -10.06
C GLY A 105 5.56 9.67 -9.07
N PRO A 106 5.87 10.98 -8.99
CA PRO A 106 6.97 11.52 -8.18
C PRO A 106 6.66 11.61 -6.69
N GLN A 107 5.43 11.35 -6.27
CA GLN A 107 4.98 11.52 -4.90
C GLN A 107 5.78 10.66 -3.93
N ARG A 108 6.03 11.21 -2.74
CA ARG A 108 6.69 10.53 -1.62
C ARG A 108 5.94 10.79 -0.33
N ALA A 109 6.08 9.87 0.61
CA ALA A 109 5.62 10.11 1.97
C ALA A 109 6.63 9.59 2.99
N TRP A 110 6.61 10.18 4.17
CA TRP A 110 7.36 9.77 5.35
C TRP A 110 6.39 9.63 6.51
N VAL A 111 6.51 8.54 7.24
CA VAL A 111 5.71 8.23 8.42
C VAL A 111 6.68 8.01 9.57
N ASP A 112 6.71 8.98 10.48
CA ASP A 112 7.61 9.00 11.63
C ASP A 112 6.81 8.93 12.93
N GLY A 113 7.38 8.37 14.00
CA GLY A 113 6.84 8.52 15.34
C GLY A 113 6.82 7.22 16.12
N ARG A 114 5.72 6.94 16.81
CA ARG A 114 5.58 5.75 17.66
C ARG A 114 4.25 5.07 17.45
N TRP A 115 4.31 3.75 17.27
CA TRP A 115 3.16 2.87 17.14
C TRP A 115 3.29 1.68 18.09
N ARG A 116 2.35 1.53 19.03
CA ARG A 116 2.31 0.48 20.05
C ARG A 116 3.62 0.32 20.80
N GLY A 117 4.27 1.45 21.10
CA GLY A 117 5.54 1.48 21.80
C GLY A 117 6.78 1.24 20.93
N VAL A 118 6.63 1.00 19.63
CA VAL A 118 7.75 0.83 18.68
C VAL A 118 7.97 2.11 17.88
N ASP A 119 9.23 2.50 17.71
CA ASP A 119 9.60 3.63 16.85
C ASP A 119 9.34 3.28 15.38
N VAL A 120 8.73 4.22 14.66
CA VAL A 120 8.41 4.13 13.24
C VAL A 120 9.22 5.17 12.48
N HIS A 121 9.88 4.73 11.41
CA HIS A 121 10.55 5.60 10.44
C HIS A 121 10.44 4.97 9.05
N GLU A 122 9.29 5.15 8.41
CA GLU A 122 8.98 4.54 7.12
C GLU A 122 8.88 5.59 6.03
N ASN A 123 9.56 5.36 4.91
CA ASN A 123 9.39 6.16 3.70
C ASN A 123 8.54 5.38 2.69
N PHE A 124 7.82 6.09 1.81
CA PHE A 124 6.98 5.49 0.78
C PHE A 124 7.24 6.20 -0.54
N SER A 125 7.35 5.43 -1.61
CA SER A 125 7.49 5.94 -2.97
C SER A 125 6.46 5.31 -3.90
N ARG A 126 6.44 5.74 -5.16
CA ARG A 126 5.59 5.15 -6.21
C ARG A 126 6.42 4.82 -7.45
N ARG A 127 7.69 4.44 -7.25
CA ARG A 127 8.67 4.31 -8.34
C ARG A 127 8.57 3.01 -9.15
N ASN A 128 7.96 1.97 -8.59
CA ASN A 128 7.78 0.66 -9.23
C ASN A 128 6.48 0.00 -8.73
N GLY A 129 6.11 -1.15 -9.28
CA GLY A 129 4.86 -1.85 -8.93
C GLY A 129 4.73 -2.21 -7.45
N CYS A 130 5.78 -2.71 -6.81
CA CYS A 130 5.74 -3.09 -5.40
C CYS A 130 5.56 -1.87 -4.49
N GLU A 131 6.21 -0.75 -4.81
CA GLU A 131 6.07 0.51 -4.09
C GLU A 131 4.67 1.10 -4.25
N ILE A 132 4.09 1.00 -5.45
CA ILE A 132 2.70 1.41 -5.73
C ILE A 132 1.71 0.57 -4.90
N ASP A 133 1.90 -0.74 -4.82
CA ASP A 133 1.02 -1.61 -4.04
C ASP A 133 1.21 -1.38 -2.54
N ARG A 134 2.45 -1.18 -2.07
CA ARG A 134 2.73 -0.78 -0.68
C ARG A 134 2.04 0.54 -0.31
N TRP A 135 2.07 1.51 -1.22
CA TRP A 135 1.35 2.77 -1.04
C TRP A 135 -0.16 2.55 -0.87
N ARG A 136 -0.76 1.71 -1.73
CA ARG A 136 -2.20 1.41 -1.68
C ARG A 136 -2.60 0.72 -0.38
N LEU A 137 -1.75 -0.15 0.16
CA LEU A 137 -2.00 -0.77 1.45
C LEU A 137 -2.18 0.27 2.55
N MET A 138 -1.50 1.40 2.48
CA MET A 138 -1.58 2.47 3.47
C MET A 138 -2.75 3.44 3.25
N GLU A 139 -3.63 3.25 2.26
CA GLU A 139 -4.83 4.08 2.14
C GLU A 139 -5.84 3.71 3.26
N PRO A 140 -6.43 4.69 3.98
CA PRO A 140 -6.44 6.13 3.72
C PRO A 140 -5.41 6.95 4.53
N VAL A 141 -4.44 6.33 5.20
CA VAL A 141 -3.32 7.04 5.82
C VAL A 141 -2.58 7.83 4.75
N LEU A 142 -2.25 7.23 3.60
CA LEU A 142 -1.72 7.95 2.45
C LEU A 142 -2.85 8.37 1.49
N PRO A 143 -2.67 9.47 0.72
CA PRO A 143 -3.65 9.89 -0.26
C PRO A 143 -3.90 8.82 -1.32
N HIS A 144 -5.17 8.67 -1.69
CA HIS A 144 -5.58 7.81 -2.79
C HIS A 144 -4.96 8.29 -4.12
N GLN A 145 -4.55 7.35 -4.96
CA GLN A 145 -3.79 7.62 -6.18
C GLN A 145 -4.49 8.54 -7.20
N ASN A 146 -5.82 8.62 -7.15
CA ASN A 146 -6.64 9.48 -8.02
C ASN A 146 -6.99 10.85 -7.41
N ALA A 147 -6.56 11.13 -6.17
CA ALA A 147 -6.77 12.43 -5.54
C ALA A 147 -5.78 13.48 -6.10
N ALA A 148 -4.54 13.08 -6.39
CA ALA A 148 -3.53 13.99 -6.95
C ALA A 148 -3.84 14.42 -8.39
N GLY A 149 -4.47 13.55 -9.20
CA GLY A 149 -4.77 13.83 -10.61
C GLY A 149 -5.97 14.76 -10.85
N ARG A 150 -6.87 14.94 -9.88
CA ARG A 150 -8.04 15.84 -9.99
C ARG A 150 -7.79 17.24 -9.46
N HIS A 151 -6.73 17.44 -8.68
CA HIS A 151 -6.32 18.75 -8.16
C HIS A 151 -5.08 19.32 -8.86
N ALA A 152 -4.46 18.56 -9.77
CA ALA A 152 -3.22 18.91 -10.47
C ALA A 152 -3.40 19.07 -12.00
N ALA A 153 -4.58 19.47 -12.46
CA ALA A 153 -4.66 20.20 -13.71
C ALA A 153 -4.65 21.70 -13.35
N PRO A 154 -3.63 22.49 -13.72
CA PRO A 154 -3.87 23.92 -13.87
C PRO A 154 -5.06 24.07 -14.84
N ALA A 155 -6.04 24.88 -14.45
CA ALA A 155 -7.15 25.20 -15.34
C ALA A 155 -6.56 25.67 -16.68
N PRO A 156 -7.06 25.20 -17.85
CA PRO A 156 -6.71 25.87 -19.08
C PRO A 156 -7.19 27.32 -18.96
N ASP A 157 -6.23 28.23 -18.94
CA ASP A 157 -6.41 29.66 -18.96
C ASP A 157 -7.33 29.98 -20.16
N THR A 158 -8.44 30.63 -19.83
CA THR A 158 -9.56 31.05 -20.68
C THR A 158 -9.30 31.08 -22.19
N ALA A 159 -9.74 30.03 -22.90
CA ALA A 159 -10.11 30.10 -24.31
C ALA A 159 -11.39 29.29 -24.52
N GLY A 160 -12.52 29.99 -24.34
CA GLY A 160 -13.82 29.76 -24.99
C GLY A 160 -14.32 28.32 -25.13
N GLN A 161 -15.17 27.90 -24.19
CA GLN A 161 -16.38 27.13 -24.49
C GLN A 161 -17.30 27.18 -23.26
N ALA A 162 -18.09 28.25 -23.19
CA ALA A 162 -19.38 28.19 -22.52
C ALA A 162 -20.33 27.45 -23.46
N GLU A 163 -20.28 26.12 -23.44
CA GLU A 163 -21.39 25.31 -23.93
C GLU A 163 -22.24 25.00 -22.70
N ALA A 164 -23.45 25.54 -22.69
CA ALA A 164 -24.40 25.35 -21.61
C ALA A 164 -24.65 23.85 -21.39
N ASP A 165 -24.37 23.37 -20.18
CA ASP A 165 -24.80 22.07 -19.70
C ASP A 165 -26.34 21.98 -19.83
N PRO A 166 -26.89 21.03 -20.60
CA PRO A 166 -28.31 20.77 -20.54
C PRO A 166 -28.63 20.15 -19.19
N ALA A 167 -29.53 20.80 -18.45
CA ALA A 167 -30.05 20.39 -17.17
C ALA A 167 -30.22 18.86 -17.06
N GLU A 168 -29.63 18.30 -16.00
CA GLU A 168 -29.77 16.90 -15.61
C GLU A 168 -31.25 16.48 -15.61
N PRO A 169 -31.67 15.44 -16.37
CA PRO A 169 -33.06 15.01 -16.35
C PRO A 169 -33.38 14.30 -15.03
N ALA A 170 -34.51 14.69 -14.42
CA ALA A 170 -35.03 14.12 -13.19
C ALA A 170 -35.09 12.57 -13.22
N PRO A 171 -34.87 11.89 -12.07
CA PRO A 171 -34.92 10.43 -11.99
C PRO A 171 -36.34 9.93 -12.36
N GLY A 172 -36.45 9.21 -13.48
CA GLY A 172 -37.67 8.52 -13.86
C GLY A 172 -38.05 8.56 -15.35
N SER A 173 -37.44 9.42 -16.17
CA SER A 173 -37.75 9.45 -17.61
C SER A 173 -36.78 8.59 -18.44
N ARG A 174 -37.03 7.28 -18.49
CA ARG A 174 -36.40 6.46 -19.56
C ARG A 174 -37.08 6.80 -20.89
N ARG A 175 -36.51 7.73 -21.63
CA ARG A 175 -36.81 7.87 -23.05
C ARG A 175 -36.39 6.56 -23.73
N ALA A 176 -37.33 5.86 -24.36
CA ALA A 176 -37.03 4.66 -25.12
C ALA A 176 -36.06 5.03 -26.25
N VAL A 177 -34.78 4.72 -26.08
CA VAL A 177 -33.80 4.79 -27.15
C VAL A 177 -34.24 3.74 -28.16
N ARG A 178 -34.73 4.19 -29.33
CA ARG A 178 -34.92 3.29 -30.48
C ARG A 178 -33.59 2.59 -30.70
N ARG A 179 -33.58 1.25 -30.66
CA ARG A 179 -32.44 0.50 -31.14
C ARG A 179 -32.18 0.93 -32.60
N PRO A 180 -30.96 1.33 -32.96
CA PRO A 180 -30.64 1.50 -34.37
C PRO A 180 -30.84 0.15 -35.07
N ASP A 181 -31.42 0.18 -36.27
CA ASP A 181 -31.60 -1.01 -37.09
C ASP A 181 -30.24 -1.67 -37.38
N PRO A 182 -30.16 -3.01 -37.46
CA PRO A 182 -28.92 -3.69 -37.82
C PRO A 182 -28.47 -3.22 -39.20
N LEU A 183 -27.24 -2.71 -39.31
CA LEU A 183 -26.64 -2.42 -40.59
C LEU A 183 -26.51 -3.72 -41.41
N PRO A 184 -26.81 -3.72 -42.72
CA PRO A 184 -26.57 -4.89 -43.55
C PRO A 184 -25.07 -5.21 -43.58
N MET A 185 -24.74 -6.44 -43.19
CA MET A 185 -23.37 -6.96 -43.28
C MET A 185 -22.97 -7.02 -44.77
N PRO A 186 -21.79 -6.53 -45.18
CA PRO A 186 -21.29 -6.79 -46.53
C PRO A 186 -21.08 -8.31 -46.68
N GLY A 187 -21.67 -8.85 -47.75
CA GLY A 187 -21.64 -10.27 -48.05
C GLY A 187 -20.21 -10.83 -48.12
N VAL A 188 -20.06 -12.04 -47.59
CA VAL A 188 -18.84 -12.83 -47.73
C VAL A 188 -18.66 -13.16 -49.21
N MET A 189 -17.67 -12.54 -49.85
CA MET A 189 -17.25 -12.94 -51.19
C MET A 189 -16.41 -14.21 -51.03
N GLU A 190 -16.98 -15.35 -51.46
CA GLU A 190 -16.25 -16.61 -51.56
C GLU A 190 -15.01 -16.43 -52.44
N PRO A 191 -13.82 -16.90 -52.01
CA PRO A 191 -12.66 -16.92 -52.89
C PRO A 191 -12.83 -18.02 -53.93
N SER A 192 -13.24 -17.65 -55.13
CA SER A 192 -13.05 -18.46 -56.34
C SER A 192 -11.58 -18.87 -56.43
N GLY A 193 -11.35 -20.19 -56.40
CA GLY A 193 -10.01 -20.76 -56.41
C GLY A 193 -9.21 -20.39 -57.65
N VAL A 194 -7.92 -20.13 -57.43
CA VAL A 194 -6.89 -20.12 -58.48
C VAL A 194 -5.95 -21.29 -58.19
N PRO A 195 -5.77 -22.26 -59.11
CA PRO A 195 -4.78 -23.30 -58.94
C PRO A 195 -3.39 -22.78 -59.37
N GLY A 196 -2.38 -23.16 -58.59
CA GLY A 196 -1.01 -23.30 -59.07
C GLY A 196 -0.17 -22.02 -59.07
N GLN A 197 0.71 -21.92 -58.08
CA GLN A 197 2.15 -21.72 -58.28
C GLN A 197 2.86 -21.86 -56.93
N ALA A 198 3.53 -23.00 -56.76
CA ALA A 198 4.58 -23.15 -55.77
C ALA A 198 5.77 -22.29 -56.22
N ALA A 199 5.90 -21.09 -55.66
CA ALA A 199 7.13 -20.31 -55.73
C ALA A 199 7.86 -20.48 -54.40
N ALA A 200 9.03 -21.11 -54.46
CA ALA A 200 9.95 -21.25 -53.34
C ALA A 200 10.26 -19.89 -52.71
N VAL A 201 10.11 -19.79 -51.39
CA VAL A 201 10.59 -18.65 -50.61
C VAL A 201 12.09 -18.88 -50.35
N PRO A 202 13.01 -18.07 -50.90
CA PRO A 202 14.40 -18.14 -50.47
C PRO A 202 14.51 -17.65 -49.03
N SER A 203 15.01 -18.51 -48.14
CA SER A 203 15.52 -18.12 -46.84
C SER A 203 16.75 -17.24 -47.05
N ALA A 204 16.60 -15.93 -46.90
CA ALA A 204 17.71 -15.00 -46.79
C ALA A 204 17.30 -13.86 -45.86
N VAL A 205 17.66 -13.99 -44.59
CA VAL A 205 17.68 -12.88 -43.63
C VAL A 205 18.94 -12.08 -43.93
N PRO A 206 18.86 -10.78 -44.30
CA PRO A 206 20.05 -9.95 -44.34
C PRO A 206 20.48 -9.65 -42.91
N GLU A 207 21.67 -10.10 -42.54
CA GLU A 207 22.38 -9.66 -41.35
C GLU A 207 22.67 -8.16 -41.50
N HIS A 208 21.88 -7.31 -40.85
CA HIS A 208 22.27 -5.92 -40.66
C HIS A 208 23.31 -5.88 -39.54
N THR A 209 24.59 -5.88 -39.94
CA THR A 209 25.72 -5.55 -39.07
C THR A 209 25.57 -4.09 -38.64
N ALA A 210 24.86 -3.86 -37.54
CA ALA A 210 24.86 -2.57 -36.88
C ALA A 210 26.20 -2.42 -36.17
N THR A 211 27.11 -1.65 -36.77
CA THR A 211 28.34 -1.19 -36.12
C THR A 211 27.95 -0.35 -34.91
N VAL A 212 28.04 -0.94 -33.71
CA VAL A 212 27.91 -0.22 -32.45
C VAL A 212 29.12 0.71 -32.32
N HIS A 213 28.90 2.00 -32.56
CA HIS A 213 29.86 3.04 -32.23
C HIS A 213 29.89 3.16 -30.71
N ARG A 214 30.96 2.68 -30.09
CA ARG A 214 31.24 2.84 -28.66
C ARG A 214 31.82 4.25 -28.49
N PRO A 215 31.18 5.16 -27.75
CA PRO A 215 31.85 6.39 -27.33
C PRO A 215 32.94 6.00 -26.34
N ASP A 216 34.17 6.33 -26.70
CA ASP A 216 35.34 6.19 -25.85
C ASP A 216 35.22 7.01 -24.56
N ASP A 217 35.82 6.43 -23.52
CA ASP A 217 36.44 7.07 -22.35
C ASP A 217 36.66 8.60 -22.48
N ASP A 218 35.83 9.39 -21.80
CA ASP A 218 36.27 10.67 -21.23
C ASP A 218 36.08 10.58 -19.71
N ARG A 219 37.10 9.96 -19.12
CA ARG A 219 37.38 9.93 -17.70
C ARG A 219 38.04 11.25 -17.32
N ASP A 220 37.24 12.30 -17.10
CA ASP A 220 37.71 13.51 -16.42
C ASP A 220 37.13 13.53 -14.99
N HIS A 221 37.78 12.76 -14.12
CA HIS A 221 37.67 12.90 -12.69
C HIS A 221 38.75 13.89 -12.25
N ASP A 222 38.39 15.15 -12.11
CA ASP A 222 38.91 16.04 -11.07
C ASP A 222 38.10 17.33 -11.08
N GLN A 223 37.30 17.53 -10.03
CA GLN A 223 37.22 18.75 -9.24
C GLN A 223 36.20 18.53 -8.12
N VAL A 224 36.72 18.01 -7.00
CA VAL A 224 36.13 18.20 -5.68
C VAL A 224 36.11 19.71 -5.42
N HIS A 225 34.96 20.35 -5.61
CA HIS A 225 34.69 21.65 -4.99
C HIS A 225 34.08 21.39 -3.62
N ASP A 226 35.00 21.35 -2.65
CA ASP A 226 34.73 21.66 -1.26
C ASP A 226 34.21 23.10 -1.20
N SER A 227 32.97 23.28 -0.77
CA SER A 227 32.39 24.59 -0.49
C SER A 227 31.28 24.44 0.55
N ASP A 228 31.71 24.53 1.81
CA ASP A 228 31.18 25.51 2.77
C ASP A 228 29.65 25.51 2.98
N TRP A 229 29.20 24.74 3.98
CA TRP A 229 27.93 24.98 4.67
C TRP A 229 28.21 25.74 5.97
N PRO A 230 27.87 27.04 6.08
CA PRO A 230 28.02 27.76 7.34
C PRO A 230 26.86 27.42 8.29
N PHE A 231 27.18 26.77 9.41
CA PHE A 231 26.40 26.83 10.65
C PHE A 231 27.19 27.59 11.71
N GLY A 232 26.62 28.70 12.17
CA GLY A 232 27.04 29.57 13.28
C GLY A 232 26.29 30.90 13.10
N ASP A 233 25.45 31.40 14.02
CA ASP A 233 25.36 31.26 15.47
C ASP A 233 23.88 31.10 15.95
#